data_AF-A0A931QZ49-F1
#
_entry.id   AF-A0A931QZ49-F1
#
_cell.length_a   1.000
_cell.length_b   1.000
_cell.length_c   1.000
_cell.angle_alpha   90.00
_cell.angle_beta   90.00
_cell.angle_gamma   90.00
#
_symmetry.space_group_name_H-M   'P 1'
#
loop_
_entity.id
_entity.type
_entity.pdbx_description
1 polymer ?
#
loop_
_entity_poly.entity_id
_entity_poly.type
_entity_poly.pdbx_seq_one_letter_code
_entity_poly.pdbx_strand_id
1 'polypeptide(L)'
;MKLHPKRPDSNSRILALLAAVVALGATLAFWTGQPGVSGKESKPAFSAEEFQANVKFLAGDGLKGRGNGTQELDAAADFIAERFRKFGLKPAGDGGTYFQRFMMTVGAKLGPKNSLSFEAHGSSKELTLKKDYVPFSFSAHGTFEGPLVFMGYGIT
;
A
#
# COMPACT_ATOMS: atom_id res chain seq x y z
N MET A 1 68.76 -1.63 -45.14
CA MET A 1 68.76 -0.19 -45.44
C MET A 1 67.66 0.46 -44.61
N LYS A 2 67.99 1.08 -43.46
CA LYS A 2 67.00 1.66 -42.52
C LYS A 2 66.62 3.06 -42.99
N LEU A 3 65.35 3.29 -43.32
CA LEU A 3 64.81 4.63 -43.62
C LEU A 3 64.48 5.35 -42.31
N HIS A 4 65.14 6.49 -42.06
CA HIS A 4 64.73 7.43 -41.01
C HIS A 4 63.44 8.16 -41.45
N PRO A 5 62.40 8.25 -40.61
CA PRO A 5 61.20 9.01 -40.96
C PRO A 5 61.47 10.52 -40.98
N LYS A 6 61.00 11.16 -42.05
CA LYS A 6 61.11 12.59 -42.34
C LYS A 6 60.38 13.41 -41.26
N ARG A 7 61.03 14.45 -40.71
CA ARG A 7 60.41 15.38 -39.75
C ARG A 7 59.17 16.05 -40.40
N PRO A 8 58.03 16.14 -39.71
CA PRO A 8 56.85 16.85 -40.23
C PRO A 8 57.15 18.35 -40.37
N ASP A 9 56.63 18.96 -41.44
CA ASP A 9 56.85 20.36 -41.79
C ASP A 9 56.02 21.33 -40.93
N SER A 10 56.44 22.60 -40.90
CA SER A 10 55.83 23.65 -40.05
C SER A 10 54.35 23.87 -40.38
N ASN A 11 53.96 23.67 -41.63
CA ASN A 11 52.61 23.93 -42.12
C ASN A 11 51.63 22.88 -41.62
N SER A 12 52.05 21.61 -41.48
CA SER A 12 51.23 20.56 -40.89
C SER A 12 50.94 20.77 -39.40
N ARG A 13 51.83 21.48 -38.68
CA ARG A 13 51.64 21.85 -37.27
C ARG A 13 50.70 23.04 -37.10
N ILE A 14 50.76 24.02 -38.00
CA ILE A 14 49.89 25.20 -37.99
C ILE A 14 48.44 24.81 -38.36
N LEU A 15 48.27 23.92 -39.35
CA LEU A 15 46.96 23.36 -39.70
C LEU A 15 46.34 22.52 -38.57
N ALA A 16 47.16 21.73 -37.85
CA ALA A 16 46.70 20.98 -36.68
C ALA A 16 46.30 21.90 -35.51
N LEU A 17 47.00 23.01 -35.29
CA LEU A 17 46.67 23.99 -34.26
C LEU A 17 45.40 24.79 -34.58
N LEU A 18 45.17 25.16 -35.84
CA LEU A 18 43.94 25.82 -36.29
C LEU A 18 42.71 24.91 -36.17
N ALA A 19 42.83 23.63 -36.51
CA ALA A 19 41.76 22.65 -36.34
C ALA A 19 41.40 22.42 -34.86
N ALA A 20 42.38 22.45 -33.95
CA ALA A 20 42.16 22.31 -32.52
C ALA A 20 41.47 23.54 -31.88
N VAL A 21 41.75 24.76 -32.37
CA VAL A 21 41.11 25.99 -31.87
C VAL A 21 39.65 26.12 -32.35
N VAL A 22 39.35 25.69 -33.58
CA VAL A 22 37.97 25.65 -34.08
C VAL A 22 37.13 24.59 -33.35
N ALA A 23 37.72 23.44 -33.02
CA ALA A 23 37.05 22.41 -32.22
C ALA A 23 36.78 22.84 -30.76
N LEU A 24 37.65 23.68 -30.17
CA LEU A 24 37.43 24.25 -28.83
C LEU A 24 36.37 25.36 -28.82
N GLY A 25 36.29 26.18 -29.87
CA GLY A 25 35.28 27.24 -29.98
C GLY A 25 33.86 26.71 -30.16
N ALA A 26 33.70 25.60 -30.89
CA ALA A 26 32.40 24.98 -31.14
C ALA A 26 31.84 24.22 -29.91
N THR A 27 32.69 23.71 -29.01
CA THR A 27 32.25 23.03 -27.78
C THR A 27 31.84 23.99 -26.67
N LEU A 28 32.43 25.19 -26.61
CA LEU A 28 32.04 26.24 -25.66
C LEU A 28 30.65 26.83 -25.97
N ALA A 29 30.29 26.97 -27.25
CA ALA A 29 28.97 27.48 -27.66
C ALA A 29 27.82 26.46 -27.43
N PHE A 30 28.13 25.16 -27.39
CA PHE A 30 27.15 24.13 -27.05
C PHE A 30 26.84 24.05 -25.55
N TRP A 31 27.74 24.54 -24.68
CA TRP A 31 27.53 24.57 -23.24
C TRP A 31 26.69 25.78 -22.81
N THR A 32 26.83 26.94 -23.45
CA THR A 32 26.10 28.16 -23.08
C THR A 32 24.69 28.25 -23.67
N GLY A 33 24.35 27.40 -24.64
CA GLY A 33 23.10 27.44 -25.40
C GLY A 33 22.05 26.41 -25.01
N GLN A 34 22.22 25.62 -23.94
CA GLN A 34 21.12 24.78 -23.49
C GLN A 34 19.98 25.70 -23.01
N PRO A 35 18.78 25.67 -23.64
CA PRO A 35 17.61 26.27 -23.02
C PRO A 35 17.51 25.61 -21.66
N GLY A 36 17.59 26.41 -20.60
CA GLY A 36 17.48 25.90 -19.23
C GLY A 36 16.29 24.95 -19.22
N VAL A 37 16.52 23.72 -18.76
CA VAL A 37 15.43 22.79 -18.49
C VAL A 37 14.54 23.54 -17.53
N SER A 38 13.50 24.17 -18.08
CA SER A 38 12.39 24.72 -17.32
C SER A 38 11.88 23.48 -16.62
N GLY A 39 12.26 23.35 -15.35
CA GLY A 39 11.70 22.37 -14.46
C GLY A 39 10.21 22.69 -14.47
N LYS A 40 9.46 22.01 -15.33
CA LYS A 40 8.02 21.88 -15.13
C LYS A 40 7.94 21.37 -13.70
N GLU A 41 7.48 22.23 -12.79
CA GLU A 41 7.15 21.81 -11.44
C GLU A 41 6.31 20.54 -11.61
N SER A 42 6.91 19.40 -11.30
CA SER A 42 6.18 18.15 -11.30
C SER A 42 5.12 18.37 -10.24
N LYS A 43 3.85 18.34 -10.64
CA LYS A 43 2.75 18.29 -9.66
C LYS A 43 3.16 17.27 -8.60
N PRO A 44 3.08 17.62 -7.31
CA PRO A 44 3.49 16.69 -6.28
C PRO A 44 2.77 15.37 -6.53
N ALA A 45 3.50 14.26 -6.41
CA ALA A 45 2.96 12.91 -6.62
C ALA A 45 1.77 12.62 -5.68
N PHE A 46 1.56 13.48 -4.68
CA PHE A 46 0.47 13.51 -3.74
C PHE A 46 -0.27 14.85 -3.79
N SER A 47 -1.60 14.81 -3.88
CA SER A 47 -2.47 15.97 -3.69
C SER A 47 -3.21 15.82 -2.37
N ALA A 48 -3.06 16.80 -1.48
CA ALA A 48 -3.78 16.86 -0.22
C ALA A 48 -5.30 16.98 -0.44
N GLU A 49 -5.70 17.69 -1.51
CA GLU A 49 -7.09 17.87 -1.91
C GLU A 49 -7.72 16.55 -2.37
N GLU A 50 -7.03 15.79 -3.23
CA GLU A 50 -7.49 14.48 -3.68
C GLU A 50 -7.57 13.48 -2.51
N PHE A 51 -6.57 13.50 -1.63
CA PHE A 51 -6.60 12.69 -0.41
C PHE A 51 -7.81 13.02 0.46
N GLN A 52 -8.03 14.31 0.74
CA GLN A 52 -9.15 14.74 1.57
C GLN A 52 -10.49 14.43 0.91
N ALA A 53 -10.62 14.55 -0.41
CA ALA A 53 -11.82 14.17 -1.15
C ALA A 53 -12.13 12.67 -1.02
N ASN A 54 -11.10 11.81 -1.11
CA ASN A 54 -11.27 10.37 -0.94
C ASN A 54 -11.72 10.02 0.49
N VAL A 55 -11.11 10.66 1.50
CA VAL A 55 -11.51 10.48 2.91
C VAL A 55 -12.95 10.94 3.13
N LYS A 56 -13.32 12.13 2.63
CA LYS A 56 -14.69 12.67 2.75
C LYS A 56 -15.75 11.75 2.15
N PHE A 57 -15.47 11.14 1.00
CA PHE A 57 -16.38 10.18 0.41
C PHE A 57 -16.49 8.92 1.27
N LEU A 58 -15.36 8.28 1.58
CA LEU A 58 -15.33 7.00 2.29
C LEU A 58 -15.80 7.07 3.75
N ALA A 59 -15.69 8.24 4.38
CA ALA A 59 -16.14 8.49 5.75
C ALA A 59 -17.41 9.35 5.83
N GLY A 60 -18.05 9.64 4.68
CA GLY A 60 -19.24 10.47 4.63
C GLY A 60 -20.51 9.73 5.05
N ASP A 61 -21.49 10.48 5.56
CA ASP A 61 -22.79 9.96 6.00
C ASP A 61 -23.56 9.21 4.90
N GLY A 62 -23.28 9.52 3.63
CA GLY A 62 -23.89 8.85 2.48
C GLY A 62 -23.62 7.34 2.44
N LEU A 63 -22.52 6.88 3.06
CA LEU A 63 -22.24 5.46 3.20
C LEU A 63 -22.88 4.85 4.45
N LYS A 64 -23.38 5.61 5.44
CA LYS A 64 -24.14 5.08 6.60
C LYS A 64 -23.43 3.96 7.41
N GLY A 65 -22.12 3.78 7.21
CA GLY A 65 -21.34 2.63 7.69
C GLY A 65 -21.00 1.64 6.57
N ARG A 66 -20.10 0.69 6.83
CA ARG A 66 -19.64 -0.27 5.80
C ARG A 66 -19.58 -1.66 6.41
N GLY A 67 -20.70 -2.05 7.03
CA GLY A 67 -20.84 -3.35 7.66
C GLY A 67 -20.74 -4.46 6.62
N ASN A 68 -20.35 -5.66 7.06
CA ASN A 68 -20.23 -6.79 6.15
C ASN A 68 -21.57 -7.09 5.46
N GLY A 69 -21.55 -7.12 4.11
CA GLY A 69 -22.73 -7.42 3.28
C GLY A 69 -23.71 -6.26 3.10
N THR A 70 -23.36 -5.02 3.47
CA THR A 70 -24.22 -3.85 3.18
C THR A 70 -23.97 -3.30 1.78
N GLN A 71 -25.00 -2.69 1.17
CA GLN A 71 -24.87 -2.05 -0.15
C GLN A 71 -23.84 -0.91 -0.14
N GLU A 72 -23.68 -0.25 1.01
CA GLU A 72 -22.73 0.84 1.16
C GLU A 72 -21.27 0.36 1.26
N LEU A 73 -21.04 -0.88 1.72
CA LEU A 73 -19.74 -1.53 1.59
C LEU A 73 -19.41 -1.78 0.11
N ASP A 74 -20.39 -2.25 -0.68
CA ASP A 74 -20.22 -2.47 -2.12
C ASP A 74 -19.93 -1.13 -2.83
N ALA A 75 -20.66 -0.07 -2.51
CA ALA A 75 -20.40 1.27 -3.05
C ALA A 75 -18.99 1.79 -2.72
N ALA A 76 -18.49 1.50 -1.52
CA ALA A 76 -17.12 1.83 -1.13
C ALA A 76 -16.09 1.01 -1.93
N ALA A 77 -16.36 -0.27 -2.17
CA ALA A 77 -15.51 -1.14 -2.98
C ALA A 77 -15.45 -0.67 -4.44
N ASP A 78 -16.59 -0.29 -5.02
CA ASP A 78 -16.67 0.28 -6.37
C ASP A 78 -15.86 1.57 -6.49
N PHE A 79 -16.01 2.48 -5.53
CA PHE A 79 -15.22 3.71 -5.48
C PHE A 79 -13.71 3.44 -5.45
N ILE A 80 -13.25 2.46 -4.67
CA ILE A 80 -11.83 2.08 -4.61
C ILE A 80 -11.38 1.47 -5.94
N ALA A 81 -12.19 0.60 -6.56
CA ALA A 81 -11.90 0.02 -7.86
C ALA A 81 -11.79 1.10 -8.97
N GLU A 82 -12.62 2.14 -8.93
CA GLU A 82 -12.51 3.30 -9.83
C GLU A 82 -11.21 4.08 -9.62
N ARG A 83 -10.78 4.28 -8.37
CA ARG A 83 -9.49 4.91 -8.07
C ARG A 83 -8.32 4.07 -8.60
N PHE A 84 -8.34 2.76 -8.39
CA PHE A 84 -7.33 1.86 -8.95
C PHE A 84 -7.26 1.94 -10.48
N ARG A 85 -8.42 1.97 -11.15
CA ARG A 85 -8.49 2.16 -12.60
C ARG A 85 -7.90 3.50 -13.03
N LYS A 86 -8.25 4.60 -12.33
CA LYS A 86 -7.70 5.95 -12.60
C LYS A 86 -6.18 5.99 -12.46
N PHE A 87 -5.62 5.22 -11.52
CA PHE A 87 -4.19 5.13 -11.28
C PHE A 87 -3.46 4.13 -12.21
N GLY A 88 -4.19 3.45 -13.11
CA GLY A 88 -3.60 2.52 -14.07
C GLY A 88 -3.18 1.17 -13.47
N LEU A 89 -3.71 0.81 -12.29
CA LEU A 89 -3.47 -0.51 -11.71
C LEU A 89 -4.14 -1.59 -12.56
N LYS A 90 -3.50 -2.75 -12.68
CA LYS A 90 -4.10 -3.92 -13.31
C LYS A 90 -4.98 -4.65 -12.27
N PRO A 91 -6.16 -5.12 -12.68
CA PRO A 91 -7.00 -5.94 -11.80
C PRO A 91 -6.33 -7.28 -11.49
N ALA A 92 -6.54 -7.80 -10.27
CA ALA A 92 -5.96 -9.05 -9.78
C ALA A 92 -6.94 -9.91 -8.95
N GLY A 93 -8.22 -9.52 -8.93
CA GLY A 93 -9.30 -10.25 -8.30
C GLY A 93 -9.91 -11.31 -9.21
N ASP A 94 -11.04 -11.85 -8.78
CA ASP A 94 -11.75 -12.93 -9.45
C ASP A 94 -12.09 -12.55 -10.89
N GLY A 95 -11.78 -13.43 -11.84
CA GLY A 95 -12.10 -13.22 -13.26
C GLY A 95 -11.41 -12.01 -13.89
N GLY A 96 -10.29 -11.53 -13.34
CA GLY A 96 -9.60 -10.34 -13.84
C GLY A 96 -10.31 -9.04 -13.47
N THR A 97 -11.04 -9.03 -12.34
CA THR A 97 -11.68 -7.83 -11.78
C THR A 97 -10.83 -7.20 -10.66
N TYR A 98 -11.28 -6.10 -10.07
CA TYR A 98 -10.65 -5.53 -8.87
C TYR A 98 -11.16 -6.17 -7.57
N PHE A 99 -12.03 -7.18 -7.65
CA PHE A 99 -12.76 -7.72 -6.50
C PHE A 99 -12.35 -9.16 -6.20
N GLN A 100 -12.08 -9.44 -4.93
CA GLN A 100 -11.88 -10.80 -4.43
C GLN A 100 -13.08 -11.17 -3.55
N ARG A 101 -13.79 -12.23 -3.91
CA ARG A 101 -14.90 -12.75 -3.11
C ARG A 101 -14.39 -13.83 -2.17
N PHE A 102 -14.85 -13.77 -0.93
CA PHE A 102 -14.57 -14.79 0.08
C PHE A 102 -15.78 -14.98 0.98
N MET A 103 -15.87 -16.16 1.58
CA MET A 103 -16.91 -16.48 2.56
C MET A 103 -16.48 -16.01 3.94
N MET A 104 -17.41 -15.41 4.67
CA MET A 104 -17.22 -14.94 6.04
C MET A 104 -18.43 -15.31 6.88
N THR A 105 -18.19 -15.78 8.10
CA THR A 105 -19.24 -15.89 9.11
C THR A 105 -19.57 -14.51 9.64
N VAL A 106 -20.78 -14.04 9.37
CA VAL A 106 -21.32 -12.79 9.90
C VAL A 106 -22.45 -13.07 10.88
N GLY A 107 -22.64 -12.17 11.84
CA GLY A 107 -23.82 -12.20 12.71
C GLY A 107 -23.91 -13.42 13.63
N ALA A 108 -22.77 -13.94 14.12
CA ALA A 108 -22.78 -14.97 15.15
C ALA A 108 -23.59 -14.50 16.37
N LYS A 109 -24.46 -15.38 16.87
CA LYS A 109 -25.34 -15.11 18.01
C LYS A 109 -25.05 -16.10 19.11
N LEU A 110 -25.21 -15.65 20.35
CA LEU A 110 -25.17 -16.53 21.51
C LEU A 110 -26.30 -17.55 21.39
N GLY A 111 -25.94 -18.83 21.37
CA GLY A 111 -26.90 -19.92 21.51
C GLY A 111 -27.56 -19.98 22.90
N PRO A 112 -28.65 -20.75 23.05
CA PRO A 112 -29.42 -20.81 24.30
C PRO A 112 -28.71 -21.55 25.44
N LYS A 113 -27.59 -22.26 25.16
CA LYS A 113 -26.88 -23.12 26.12
C LYS A 113 -25.45 -22.65 26.43
N ASN A 114 -25.19 -21.35 26.33
CA ASN A 114 -23.92 -20.80 26.80
C ASN A 114 -23.89 -20.87 28.33
N SER A 115 -23.03 -21.73 28.86
CA SER A 115 -22.79 -21.90 30.29
C SER A 115 -21.29 -21.96 30.54
N LEU A 116 -20.86 -21.41 31.67
CA LEU A 116 -19.49 -21.45 32.13
C LEU A 116 -19.48 -21.51 33.65
N SER A 117 -18.79 -22.50 34.20
CA SER A 117 -18.58 -22.67 35.63
C SER A 117 -17.15 -23.10 35.89
N PHE A 118 -16.66 -22.83 37.09
CA PHE A 118 -15.38 -23.35 37.56
C PHE A 118 -15.45 -23.73 39.03
N GLU A 119 -14.55 -24.62 39.45
CA GLU A 119 -14.37 -24.97 40.85
C GLU A 119 -13.05 -24.41 41.38
N ALA A 120 -13.09 -23.81 42.57
CA ALA A 120 -11.91 -23.32 43.26
C ALA A 120 -12.10 -23.49 44.78
N HIS A 121 -11.07 -23.95 45.48
CA HIS A 121 -11.08 -24.10 46.94
C HIS A 121 -12.27 -24.93 47.49
N GLY A 122 -12.67 -25.98 46.77
CA GLY A 122 -13.80 -26.83 47.16
C GLY A 122 -15.18 -26.19 46.99
N SER A 123 -15.27 -25.06 46.28
CA SER A 123 -16.53 -24.38 45.94
C SER A 123 -16.69 -24.27 44.43
N SER A 124 -17.89 -24.55 43.93
CA SER A 124 -18.24 -24.34 42.53
C SER A 124 -18.88 -22.96 42.33
N LYS A 125 -18.53 -22.28 41.22
CA LYS A 125 -19.10 -20.99 40.84
C LYS A 125 -19.58 -21.04 39.40
N GLU A 126 -20.87 -20.75 39.21
CA GLU A 126 -21.48 -20.52 37.90
C GLU A 126 -21.36 -19.04 37.51
N LEU A 127 -21.08 -18.78 36.23
CA LEU A 127 -20.95 -17.44 35.68
C LEU A 127 -22.18 -17.04 34.86
N THR A 128 -22.60 -15.79 35.04
CA THR A 128 -23.75 -15.21 34.36
C THR A 128 -23.34 -14.64 33.00
N LEU A 129 -23.91 -15.18 31.91
CA LEU A 129 -23.69 -14.67 30.55
C LEU A 129 -24.07 -13.18 30.44
N LYS A 130 -23.29 -12.38 29.69
CA LYS A 130 -23.42 -10.91 29.54
C LYS A 130 -23.18 -10.09 30.80
N LYS A 131 -22.85 -10.72 31.94
CA LYS A 131 -22.43 -10.04 33.16
C LYS A 131 -20.99 -10.41 33.52
N ASP A 132 -20.74 -11.70 33.67
CA ASP A 132 -19.44 -12.23 34.10
C ASP A 132 -18.59 -12.68 32.90
N TYR A 133 -19.22 -13.06 31.78
CA TYR A 133 -18.53 -13.42 30.55
C TYR A 133 -19.39 -13.21 29.29
N VAL A 134 -18.73 -13.00 28.16
CA VAL A 134 -19.32 -12.98 26.82
C VAL A 134 -18.39 -13.75 25.88
N PRO A 135 -18.82 -14.90 25.32
CA PRO A 135 -18.06 -15.58 24.27
C PRO A 135 -17.82 -14.65 23.08
N PHE A 136 -16.62 -14.70 22.51
CA PHE A 136 -16.34 -13.97 21.28
C PHE A 136 -17.12 -14.56 20.11
N SER A 137 -17.52 -13.71 19.18
CA SER A 137 -18.30 -14.09 17.99
C SER A 137 -17.55 -15.02 17.03
N PHE A 138 -16.23 -15.08 17.15
CA PHE A 138 -15.33 -15.94 16.37
C PHE A 138 -14.86 -17.18 17.14
N SER A 139 -15.37 -17.43 18.35
CA SER A 139 -15.08 -18.64 19.10
C SER A 139 -15.74 -19.87 18.45
N ALA A 140 -15.10 -21.03 18.58
CA ALA A 140 -15.73 -22.31 18.28
C ALA A 140 -16.89 -22.60 19.25
N HIS A 141 -17.79 -23.52 18.87
CA HIS A 141 -18.87 -24.01 19.72
C HIS A 141 -18.59 -25.45 20.14
N GLY A 142 -18.98 -25.81 21.36
CA GLY A 142 -18.79 -27.15 21.90
C GLY A 142 -18.84 -27.17 23.43
N THR A 143 -18.50 -28.32 24.00
CA THR A 143 -18.35 -28.52 25.44
C THR A 143 -16.90 -28.90 25.73
N PHE A 144 -16.33 -28.32 26.78
CA PHE A 144 -14.96 -28.59 27.21
C PHE A 144 -14.86 -28.48 28.74
N GLU A 145 -14.02 -29.31 29.34
CA GLU A 145 -13.68 -29.30 30.75
C GLU A 145 -12.17 -29.51 30.91
N GLY A 146 -11.55 -28.75 31.82
CA GLY A 146 -10.11 -28.87 32.07
C GLY A 146 -9.61 -27.96 33.20
N PRO A 147 -8.32 -28.08 33.56
CA PRO A 147 -7.72 -27.25 34.60
C PRO A 147 -7.76 -25.76 34.27
N LEU A 148 -8.03 -24.93 35.28
CA LEU A 148 -7.99 -23.46 35.15
C LEU A 148 -6.62 -22.95 35.57
N VAL A 149 -5.96 -22.18 34.70
CA VAL A 149 -4.65 -21.57 34.96
C VAL A 149 -4.70 -20.09 34.58
N PHE A 150 -4.12 -19.23 35.42
CA PHE A 150 -3.93 -17.81 35.11
C PHE A 150 -2.67 -17.62 34.25
N MET A 151 -2.84 -17.13 33.01
CA MET A 151 -1.74 -16.95 32.04
C MET A 151 -1.42 -15.47 31.72
N GLY A 152 -1.83 -14.52 32.57
CA GLY A 152 -1.61 -13.09 32.31
C GLY A 152 -2.26 -12.63 31.00
N TYR A 153 -1.46 -12.10 30.07
CA TYR A 153 -1.93 -11.59 28.77
C TYR A 153 -2.01 -12.65 27.67
N GLY A 154 -1.62 -13.90 27.93
CA GLY A 154 -1.68 -14.96 26.92
C GLY A 154 -0.68 -14.79 25.78
N ILE A 155 0.44 -14.12 26.04
CA ILE A 155 1.59 -14.01 25.12
C ILE A 155 2.71 -14.88 25.69
N THR A 156 3.33 -15.67 24.82
CA THR A 156 4.47 -16.53 25.14
C THR A 156 5.64 -16.21 24.23
#